data_AF-A0A4R9GIK4-F1
#
_entry.id   AF-A0A4R9GIK4-F1
#
_cell.length_a   1.000
_cell.length_b   1.000
_cell.length_c   1.000
_cell.angle_alpha   90.00
_cell.angle_beta   90.00
_cell.angle_gamma   90.00
#
_symmetry.space_group_name_H-M   'P 1'
#
loop_
_entity.id
_entity.type
_entity.pdbx_description
1 polymer ?
#
loop_
_entity_poly.entity_id
_entity_poly.type
_entity_poly.pdbx_seq_one_letter_code
_entity_poly.pdbx_strand_id
1 'polypeptide(L)'
;MPRTPERIWEPPTDFPMHTEWKEFQSLVQVDRWKKIDSYSLPFSYRYRVARNPKGSIYPVRTTKLPERFFLDWFSGKIDLSEDAVPSLSETEEKKRRFPSEKETRFSWKGGTLFTGDEDHFRWEYVTDSLVNLSETLDSSFIEKFWDKERFDYKKGIGFLTSCPTNSGEGDKFSVAIPDSYTESGILEGFRLPTDWGFYREEGQGRLIFFRKNFGRNGKNSFFNLVSYLALLVILGKEVGKASSTRFPF
;
A
#
# COMPACT_ATOMS: atom_id res chain seq x y z
N MET A 1 -8.61 -8.08 -20.89
CA MET A 1 -8.58 -9.40 -20.21
C MET A 1 -8.70 -9.15 -18.72
N PRO A 2 -9.63 -9.77 -17.99
CA PRO A 2 -9.56 -9.75 -16.53
C PRO A 2 -8.23 -10.42 -16.15
N ARG A 3 -7.38 -9.73 -15.36
CA ARG A 3 -6.22 -10.39 -14.76
C ARG A 3 -6.77 -11.47 -13.86
N THR A 4 -6.70 -12.72 -14.30
CA THR A 4 -6.82 -13.90 -13.44
C THR A 4 -5.98 -13.61 -12.20
N PRO A 5 -6.44 -13.88 -10.96
CA PRO A 5 -5.59 -13.68 -9.80
C PRO A 5 -4.30 -14.47 -10.06
N GLU A 6 -3.24 -13.73 -10.36
CA GLU A 6 -1.91 -14.29 -10.53
C GLU A 6 -1.68 -15.10 -9.27
N ARG A 7 -1.40 -16.39 -9.47
CA ARG A 7 -1.09 -17.36 -8.43
C ARG A 7 -0.37 -16.66 -7.28
N ILE A 8 -0.89 -16.83 -6.05
CA ILE A 8 -0.29 -16.24 -4.85
C ILE A 8 1.21 -16.48 -4.92
N TRP A 9 1.98 -15.40 -4.91
CA TRP A 9 3.42 -15.49 -5.12
C TRP A 9 4.06 -16.19 -3.92
N GLU A 10 4.99 -17.10 -4.19
CA GLU A 10 5.77 -17.82 -3.18
C GLU A 10 7.27 -17.59 -3.44
N PRO A 11 8.11 -17.64 -2.39
CA PRO A 11 9.56 -17.56 -2.55
C PRO A 11 10.12 -18.67 -3.44
N PRO A 12 11.27 -18.45 -4.10
CA PRO A 12 11.95 -19.47 -4.88
C PRO A 12 12.25 -20.72 -4.05
N THR A 13 12.15 -21.91 -4.63
CA THR A 13 12.40 -23.18 -3.91
C THR A 13 13.86 -23.40 -3.52
N ASP A 14 14.78 -22.72 -4.19
CA ASP A 14 16.22 -22.69 -3.90
C ASP A 14 16.61 -21.61 -2.88
N PHE A 15 15.63 -20.91 -2.30
CA PHE A 15 15.84 -20.02 -1.16
C PHE A 15 16.38 -20.81 0.06
N PRO A 16 17.51 -20.41 0.69
CA PRO A 16 18.09 -21.18 1.79
C PRO A 16 17.17 -21.43 2.98
N MET A 17 16.27 -20.48 3.30
CA MET A 17 15.30 -20.65 4.40
C MET A 17 13.90 -21.06 3.90
N HIS A 18 13.82 -21.76 2.76
CA HIS A 18 12.53 -22.15 2.16
C HIS A 18 11.75 -23.11 3.06
N THR A 19 12.42 -24.03 3.76
CA THR A 19 11.79 -24.96 4.70
C THR A 19 11.15 -24.21 5.87
N GLU A 20 11.91 -23.31 6.49
CA GLU A 20 11.46 -22.45 7.59
C GLU A 20 10.31 -21.54 7.14
N TRP A 21 10.39 -21.04 5.91
CA TRP A 21 9.28 -20.29 5.31
C TRP A 21 8.02 -21.16 5.18
N LYS A 22 8.12 -22.40 4.71
CA LYS A 22 6.98 -23.34 4.64
C LYS A 22 6.43 -23.67 6.02
N GLU A 23 7.28 -23.83 7.03
CA GLU A 23 6.85 -23.98 8.43
C GLU A 23 6.07 -22.75 8.91
N PHE A 24 6.53 -21.53 8.58
CA PHE A 24 5.76 -20.31 8.89
C PHE A 24 4.40 -20.31 8.20
N GLN A 25 4.32 -20.83 6.97
CA GLN A 25 3.05 -20.94 6.25
C GLN A 25 2.06 -21.92 6.92
N SER A 26 2.55 -22.88 7.72
CA SER A 26 1.70 -23.80 8.49
C SER A 26 1.07 -23.18 9.74
N LEU A 27 1.61 -22.07 10.23
CA LEU A 27 1.08 -21.34 11.37
C LEU A 27 -0.24 -20.66 11.02
N VAL A 28 -1.10 -20.48 12.04
CA VAL A 28 -2.25 -19.59 11.95
C VAL A 28 -1.75 -18.18 11.61
N GLN A 29 -2.49 -17.47 10.76
CA GLN A 29 -2.07 -16.18 10.18
C GLN A 29 -1.58 -15.18 11.24
N VAL A 30 -2.32 -15.00 12.34
CA VAL A 30 -1.96 -14.06 13.40
C VAL A 30 -0.63 -14.44 14.08
N ASP A 31 -0.38 -15.71 14.31
CA ASP A 31 0.85 -16.19 14.97
C ASP A 31 2.05 -16.06 14.04
N ARG A 32 1.84 -16.25 12.73
CA ARG A 32 2.84 -15.99 11.71
C ARG A 32 3.31 -14.53 11.72
N TRP A 33 2.37 -13.58 11.78
CA TRP A 33 2.70 -12.15 11.81
C TRP A 33 3.35 -11.75 13.12
N LYS A 34 2.86 -12.25 14.26
CA LYS A 34 3.51 -12.04 15.57
C LYS A 34 4.95 -12.55 15.58
N LYS A 35 5.21 -13.71 14.95
CA LYS A 35 6.57 -14.24 14.84
C LYS A 35 7.48 -13.31 14.05
N ILE A 36 7.03 -12.76 12.92
CA ILE A 36 7.82 -11.81 12.15
C ILE A 36 8.07 -10.52 12.93
N ASP A 37 7.02 -9.95 13.53
CA ASP A 37 7.11 -8.72 14.33
C ASP A 37 8.08 -8.90 15.53
N SER A 38 8.15 -10.10 16.11
CA SER A 38 9.06 -10.41 17.23
C SER A 38 10.55 -10.28 16.89
N TYR A 39 10.93 -10.35 15.61
CA TYR A 39 12.31 -10.13 15.18
C TYR A 39 12.72 -8.65 15.22
N SER A 40 11.76 -7.73 15.40
CA SER A 40 12.00 -6.28 15.46
C SER A 40 12.89 -5.79 14.32
N LEU A 41 12.62 -6.30 13.11
CA LEU A 41 13.33 -5.86 11.91
C LEU A 41 12.99 -4.39 11.65
N PRO A 42 13.94 -3.58 11.15
CA PRO A 42 13.70 -2.18 10.85
C PRO A 42 12.89 -2.03 9.54
N PHE A 43 11.79 -2.77 9.42
CA PHE A 43 10.89 -2.71 8.29
C PHE A 43 9.77 -1.71 8.58
N SER A 44 9.24 -1.08 7.55
CA SER A 44 7.93 -0.43 7.64
C SER A 44 7.06 -0.86 6.46
N TYR A 45 5.79 -1.02 6.73
CA TYR A 45 4.80 -1.49 5.78
C TYR A 45 3.83 -0.36 5.50
N ARG A 46 3.46 -0.21 4.23
CA ARG A 46 2.50 0.80 3.79
C ARG A 46 1.46 0.16 2.90
N TYR A 47 0.20 0.38 3.25
CA TYR A 47 -0.93 0.15 2.37
C TYR A 47 -1.51 1.49 1.95
N ARG A 48 -1.82 1.62 0.66
CA ARG A 48 -2.50 2.78 0.10
C ARG A 48 -3.69 2.30 -0.71
N VAL A 49 -4.79 3.03 -0.65
CA VAL A 49 -5.93 2.88 -1.57
C VAL A 49 -6.35 4.23 -2.10
N ALA A 50 -6.58 4.33 -3.41
CA ALA A 50 -7.04 5.53 -4.08
C ALA A 50 -8.40 5.29 -4.76
N ARG A 51 -9.31 6.25 -4.64
CA ARG A 51 -10.66 6.17 -5.21
C ARG A 51 -11.12 7.53 -5.72
N ASN A 52 -11.88 7.49 -6.81
CA ASN A 52 -12.68 8.61 -7.25
C ASN A 52 -14.17 8.28 -7.11
N PRO A 53 -15.01 9.28 -6.80
CA PRO A 53 -16.45 9.10 -6.79
C PRO A 53 -17.01 8.70 -8.15
N LYS A 54 -18.13 7.98 -8.14
CA LYS A 54 -18.80 7.53 -9.36
C LYS A 54 -19.10 8.68 -10.32
N GLY A 55 -18.76 8.48 -11.59
CA GLY A 55 -18.91 9.50 -12.63
C GLY A 55 -17.82 10.56 -12.65
N SER A 56 -16.76 10.40 -11.85
CA SER A 56 -15.63 11.31 -11.82
C SER A 56 -14.30 10.56 -11.94
N ILE A 57 -13.47 11.01 -12.89
CA ILE A 57 -12.10 10.51 -13.05
C ILE A 57 -11.11 11.42 -12.31
N TYR A 58 -11.51 12.66 -12.03
CA TYR A 58 -10.71 13.67 -11.34
C TYR A 58 -11.32 14.05 -9.98
N PRO A 59 -10.60 14.77 -9.11
CA PRO A 59 -11.20 15.30 -7.90
C PRO A 59 -12.41 16.20 -8.18
N VAL A 60 -13.55 15.88 -7.57
CA VAL A 60 -14.75 16.71 -7.62
C VAL A 60 -14.53 17.97 -6.76
N ARG A 61 -14.97 19.13 -7.25
CA ARG A 61 -14.99 20.36 -6.45
C ARG A 61 -16.24 20.38 -5.59
N THR A 62 -16.09 20.60 -4.29
CA THR A 62 -17.19 20.74 -3.33
C THR A 62 -16.97 22.00 -2.48
N THR A 63 -18.07 22.59 -2.01
CA THR A 63 -18.05 23.69 -1.04
C THR A 63 -17.85 23.21 0.40
N LYS A 64 -18.00 21.89 0.65
CA LYS A 64 -17.77 21.29 1.96
C LYS A 64 -16.27 21.25 2.28
N LEU A 65 -15.92 21.49 3.54
CA LEU A 65 -14.57 21.22 4.03
C LEU A 65 -14.24 19.73 3.84
N PRO A 66 -13.00 19.37 3.47
CA PRO A 66 -12.60 17.99 3.21
C PRO A 66 -13.08 17.01 4.28
N GLU A 67 -12.73 17.23 5.56
CA GLU A 67 -13.07 16.32 6.66
C GLU A 67 -14.57 16.03 6.76
N ARG A 68 -15.41 17.06 6.59
CA ARG A 68 -16.86 16.93 6.65
C ARG A 68 -17.40 16.18 5.44
N PHE A 69 -16.85 16.47 4.26
CA PHE A 69 -17.15 15.73 3.05
C PHE A 69 -16.85 14.22 3.23
N PHE A 70 -15.70 13.88 3.81
CA PHE A 70 -15.35 12.49 4.09
C PHE A 70 -16.28 11.79 5.09
N LEU A 71 -16.62 12.48 6.18
CA LEU A 71 -17.54 11.94 7.20
C LEU A 71 -18.88 11.61 6.56
N ASP A 72 -19.42 12.54 5.80
CA ASP A 72 -20.71 12.39 5.16
C ASP A 72 -20.64 11.33 4.03
N TRP A 73 -19.56 11.30 3.23
CA TRP A 73 -19.35 10.32 2.16
C TRP A 73 -19.36 8.88 2.70
N PHE A 74 -18.51 8.59 3.68
CA PHE A 74 -18.41 7.25 4.27
C PHE A 74 -19.58 6.89 5.21
N SER A 75 -20.44 7.86 5.52
CA SER A 75 -21.72 7.67 6.21
C SER A 75 -22.91 7.55 5.26
N GLY A 76 -22.73 7.74 3.95
CA GLY A 76 -23.80 7.71 2.97
C GLY A 76 -24.74 8.91 3.01
N LYS A 77 -24.27 10.05 3.50
CA LYS A 77 -25.04 11.31 3.62
C LYS A 77 -24.73 12.33 2.52
N ILE A 78 -23.96 11.95 1.50
CA ILE A 78 -23.63 12.81 0.36
C ILE A 78 -24.32 12.31 -0.89
N ASP A 79 -24.95 13.25 -1.60
CA ASP A 79 -25.31 13.10 -3.00
C ASP A 79 -24.45 14.08 -3.82
N LEU A 80 -23.55 13.54 -4.65
CA LEU A 80 -22.66 14.36 -5.47
C LEU A 80 -23.37 15.12 -6.58
N SER A 81 -24.57 14.72 -6.97
CA SER A 81 -25.34 15.48 -7.94
C SER A 81 -25.82 16.83 -7.38
N GLU A 82 -25.94 16.94 -6.05
CA GLU A 82 -26.38 18.15 -5.35
C GLU A 82 -25.21 18.90 -4.68
N ASP A 83 -24.21 18.18 -4.18
CA ASP A 83 -23.09 18.74 -3.40
C ASP A 83 -21.87 19.17 -4.24
N ALA A 84 -21.83 18.81 -5.53
CA ALA A 84 -20.76 19.19 -6.43
C ALA A 84 -20.97 20.61 -6.98
N VAL A 85 -19.89 21.39 -7.04
CA VAL A 85 -19.91 22.68 -7.73
C VAL A 85 -19.90 22.39 -9.24
N PRO A 86 -20.91 22.86 -10.01
CA PRO A 86 -20.92 22.67 -11.46
C PRO A 86 -19.63 23.23 -12.06
N SER A 87 -18.98 22.46 -12.93
CA SER A 87 -17.88 22.98 -13.75
C SER A 87 -18.48 23.95 -14.76
N LEU A 88 -18.66 25.22 -14.37
CA LEU A 88 -18.89 26.29 -15.32
C LEU A 88 -17.72 26.26 -16.31
N SER A 89 -18.06 26.17 -17.59
CA SER A 89 -17.15 26.14 -18.72
C SER A 89 -15.98 27.11 -18.50
N GLU A 90 -14.76 26.59 -18.58
CA GLU A 90 -13.53 27.38 -18.55
C GLU A 90 -13.45 28.26 -19.81
N THR A 91 -14.25 29.32 -19.83
CA THR A 91 -14.08 30.46 -20.73
C THR A 91 -13.79 31.66 -19.86
N GLU A 92 -12.51 32.02 -19.85
CA GLU A 92 -12.00 33.38 -19.70
C GLU A 92 -12.47 34.24 -18.52
N GLU A 93 -12.44 33.75 -17.28
CA GLU A 93 -12.34 34.68 -16.14
C GLU A 93 -11.29 34.24 -15.13
N LYS A 94 -10.09 34.82 -15.31
CA LYS A 94 -9.07 35.15 -14.31
C LYS A 94 -8.94 34.18 -13.13
N LYS A 95 -7.83 33.43 -13.14
CA LYS A 95 -6.85 33.19 -12.04
C LYS A 95 -7.18 33.83 -10.68
N ARG A 96 -8.33 33.51 -10.09
CA ARG A 96 -8.55 33.50 -8.66
C ARG A 96 -8.33 32.05 -8.27
N ARG A 97 -7.05 31.70 -8.09
CA ARG A 97 -6.66 30.49 -7.36
C ARG A 97 -7.39 30.57 -6.02
N PHE A 98 -8.49 29.87 -5.88
CA PHE A 98 -9.08 29.63 -4.58
C PHE A 98 -8.00 28.95 -3.72
N PRO A 99 -7.85 29.27 -2.42
CA PRO A 99 -6.75 28.76 -1.60
C PRO A 99 -6.77 27.25 -1.33
N SER A 100 -7.58 26.46 -2.04
CA SER A 100 -7.89 25.06 -1.75
C SER A 100 -7.17 24.04 -2.65
N GLU A 101 -6.20 24.46 -3.47
CA GLU A 101 -5.33 23.54 -4.25
C GLU A 101 -4.16 22.97 -3.42
N LYS A 102 -4.14 23.18 -2.10
CA LYS A 102 -3.18 22.52 -1.23
C LYS A 102 -3.72 21.14 -0.85
N GLU A 103 -2.97 20.12 -1.24
CA GLU A 103 -3.09 18.76 -0.72
C GLU A 103 -3.39 18.81 0.78
N THR A 104 -4.59 18.35 1.16
CA THR A 104 -5.01 18.36 2.57
C THR A 104 -4.78 16.98 3.14
N ARG A 105 -4.11 16.91 4.28
CA ARG A 105 -3.77 15.67 5.00
C ARG A 105 -4.36 15.70 6.39
N PHE A 106 -5.05 14.64 6.77
CA PHE A 106 -5.50 14.50 8.16
C PHE A 106 -5.51 13.04 8.61
N SER A 107 -5.35 12.85 9.92
CA SER A 107 -5.39 11.53 10.54
C SER A 107 -6.82 10.99 10.54
N TRP A 108 -6.99 9.76 10.05
CA TRP A 108 -8.30 9.12 9.95
C TRP A 108 -8.20 7.61 10.05
N LYS A 109 -8.89 7.04 11.05
CA LYS A 109 -8.97 5.59 11.30
C LYS A 109 -7.59 4.91 11.31
N GLY A 110 -6.62 5.54 11.97
CA GLY A 110 -5.25 5.04 12.11
C GLY A 110 -4.33 5.31 10.91
N GLY A 111 -4.87 5.72 9.76
CA GLY A 111 -4.10 6.14 8.59
C GLY A 111 -4.17 7.64 8.35
N THR A 112 -3.65 8.06 7.19
CA THR A 112 -3.71 9.43 6.70
C THR A 112 -4.59 9.48 5.45
N LEU A 113 -5.55 10.40 5.44
CA LEU A 113 -6.43 10.65 4.30
C LEU A 113 -5.97 11.92 3.58
N PHE A 114 -5.90 11.81 2.25
CA PHE A 114 -5.39 12.83 1.34
C PHE A 114 -6.50 13.23 0.36
N THR A 115 -6.59 14.53 0.06
CA THR A 115 -7.48 15.07 -0.97
C THR A 115 -6.84 16.23 -1.73
N GLY A 116 -7.37 16.51 -2.93
CA GLY A 116 -6.95 17.64 -3.76
C GLY A 116 -5.63 17.44 -4.50
N ASP A 117 -5.09 16.21 -4.49
CA ASP A 117 -3.95 15.79 -5.30
C ASP A 117 -4.47 15.13 -6.60
N GLU A 118 -3.75 14.15 -7.14
CA GLU A 118 -4.09 13.34 -8.32
C GLU A 118 -5.45 12.62 -8.20
N ASP A 119 -5.78 12.03 -7.05
CA ASP A 119 -7.04 11.30 -6.84
C ASP A 119 -7.91 12.03 -5.81
N HIS A 120 -9.24 11.88 -5.91
CA HIS A 120 -10.16 12.55 -5.00
C HIS A 120 -9.99 12.06 -3.55
N PHE A 121 -9.85 10.74 -3.41
CA PHE A 121 -9.58 10.07 -2.16
C PHE A 121 -8.31 9.24 -2.28
N ARG A 122 -7.38 9.46 -1.36
CA ARG A 122 -6.25 8.57 -1.15
C ARG A 122 -6.07 8.36 0.33
N TRP A 123 -6.14 7.12 0.79
CA TRP A 123 -5.89 6.77 2.18
C TRP A 123 -4.64 5.93 2.27
N GLU A 124 -3.74 6.28 3.19
CA GLU A 124 -2.49 5.57 3.42
C GLU A 124 -2.37 5.16 4.89
N TYR A 125 -1.99 3.90 5.13
CA TYR A 125 -1.68 3.37 6.44
C TYR A 125 -0.23 2.91 6.46
N VAL A 126 0.54 3.42 7.42
CA VAL A 126 1.94 3.08 7.61
C VAL A 126 2.12 2.51 9.01
N THR A 127 2.76 1.36 9.12
CA THR A 127 3.04 0.69 10.40
C THR A 127 4.32 -0.13 10.29
N ASP A 128 4.96 -0.38 11.43
CA ASP A 128 6.08 -1.31 11.59
C ASP A 128 5.64 -2.72 12.05
N SER A 129 4.33 -2.96 12.18
CA SER A 129 3.77 -4.27 12.60
C SER A 129 2.90 -4.89 11.50
N LEU A 130 3.22 -6.13 11.14
CA LEU A 130 2.39 -6.94 10.23
C LEU A 130 1.06 -7.32 10.86
N VAL A 131 1.01 -7.51 12.18
CA VAL A 131 -0.26 -7.75 12.90
C VAL A 131 -1.19 -6.57 12.70
N ASN A 132 -0.71 -5.35 13.01
CA ASN A 132 -1.50 -4.13 12.85
C ASN A 132 -1.93 -3.90 11.39
N LEU A 133 -1.04 -4.17 10.43
CA LEU A 133 -1.38 -4.09 9.02
C LEU A 133 -2.49 -5.09 8.66
N SER A 134 -2.35 -6.36 9.05
CA SER A 134 -3.34 -7.40 8.74
C SER A 134 -4.70 -7.05 9.33
N GLU A 135 -4.77 -6.69 10.61
CA GLU A 135 -6.01 -6.29 11.29
C GLU A 135 -6.67 -5.09 10.61
N THR A 136 -5.88 -4.11 10.20
CA THR A 136 -6.36 -2.94 9.47
C THR A 136 -6.97 -3.34 8.12
N LEU A 137 -6.30 -4.21 7.36
CA LEU A 137 -6.78 -4.71 6.06
C LEU A 137 -8.05 -5.55 6.18
N ASP A 138 -8.22 -6.26 7.30
CA ASP A 138 -9.40 -7.07 7.59
C ASP A 138 -10.55 -6.26 8.22
N SER A 139 -10.35 -4.96 8.46
CA SER A 139 -11.37 -4.10 9.05
C SER A 139 -12.52 -3.79 8.08
N SER A 140 -13.73 -3.66 8.63
CA SER A 140 -14.92 -3.22 7.88
C SER A 140 -14.79 -1.81 7.29
N PHE A 141 -13.81 -1.02 7.75
CA PHE A 141 -13.50 0.28 7.17
C PHE A 141 -12.89 0.13 5.77
N ILE A 142 -11.94 -0.78 5.58
CA ILE A 142 -11.32 -1.05 4.28
C ILE A 142 -12.35 -1.57 3.29
N GLU A 143 -13.31 -2.38 3.75
CA GLU A 143 -14.40 -2.88 2.93
C GLU A 143 -15.18 -1.77 2.23
N LYS A 144 -15.32 -0.59 2.86
CA LYS A 144 -16.01 0.56 2.26
C LYS A 144 -15.34 1.05 0.99
N PHE A 145 -14.02 0.95 0.86
CA PHE A 145 -13.29 1.40 -0.34
C PHE A 145 -13.56 0.52 -1.57
N TRP A 146 -14.19 -0.62 -1.41
CA TRP A 146 -14.47 -1.54 -2.51
C TRP A 146 -15.91 -1.45 -3.03
N ASP A 147 -16.68 -0.47 -2.55
CA ASP A 147 -18.05 -0.23 -2.99
C ASP A 147 -18.08 0.32 -4.43
N LYS A 148 -18.46 -0.54 -5.38
CA LYS A 148 -18.54 -0.23 -6.82
C LYS A 148 -19.73 0.65 -7.18
N GLU A 149 -20.69 0.82 -6.27
CA GLU A 149 -21.84 1.71 -6.50
C GLU A 149 -21.49 3.16 -6.12
N ARG A 150 -20.58 3.34 -5.16
CA ARG A 150 -20.10 4.64 -4.71
C ARG A 150 -18.93 5.19 -5.52
N PHE A 151 -17.98 4.31 -5.87
CA PHE A 151 -16.77 4.71 -6.57
C PHE A 151 -16.85 4.42 -8.06
N ASP A 152 -16.11 5.19 -8.85
CA ASP A 152 -16.09 5.01 -10.30
C ASP A 152 -15.43 3.67 -10.65
N TYR A 153 -16.26 2.73 -11.11
CA TYR A 153 -15.87 1.37 -11.43
C TYR A 153 -16.39 0.99 -12.81
N LYS A 154 -15.49 0.53 -13.67
CA LYS A 154 -15.82 0.04 -15.01
C LYS A 154 -15.43 -1.42 -15.15
N LYS A 155 -16.41 -2.29 -15.47
CA LYS A 155 -16.18 -3.72 -15.72
C LYS A 155 -15.10 -3.89 -16.79
N GLY A 156 -14.09 -4.71 -16.48
CA GLY A 156 -12.95 -4.96 -17.36
C GLY A 156 -11.75 -4.02 -17.18
N ILE A 157 -11.93 -2.88 -16.51
CA ILE A 157 -10.85 -1.97 -16.11
C ILE A 157 -10.62 -2.03 -14.60
N GLY A 158 -11.69 -1.91 -13.80
CA GLY A 158 -11.62 -1.78 -12.35
C GLY A 158 -12.08 -0.41 -11.87
N PHE A 159 -11.65 -0.02 -10.66
CA PHE A 159 -11.78 1.34 -10.15
C PHE A 159 -10.94 2.30 -10.99
N LEU A 160 -11.54 3.42 -11.36
CA LEU A 160 -10.91 4.45 -12.19
C LEU A 160 -10.20 5.48 -11.30
N THR A 161 -8.99 5.82 -11.69
CA THR A 161 -8.11 6.81 -11.06
C THR A 161 -7.59 7.77 -12.11
N SER A 162 -7.08 8.95 -11.72
CA SER A 162 -6.58 9.92 -12.70
C SER A 162 -5.38 9.40 -13.49
N CYS A 163 -4.45 8.68 -12.83
CA CYS A 163 -3.38 7.98 -13.52
C CYS A 163 -3.78 6.53 -13.86
N PRO A 164 -3.67 6.11 -15.12
CA PRO A 164 -4.00 4.74 -15.54
C PRO A 164 -3.24 3.65 -14.78
N THR A 165 -2.02 3.94 -14.29
CA THR A 165 -1.21 2.95 -13.54
C THR A 165 -1.75 2.65 -12.15
N ASN A 166 -2.64 3.50 -11.62
CA ASN A 166 -3.35 3.29 -10.35
C ASN A 166 -4.77 2.76 -10.57
N SER A 167 -5.23 2.60 -11.83
CA SER A 167 -6.54 2.03 -12.11
C SER A 167 -6.50 0.51 -12.03
N GLY A 168 -7.65 -0.11 -11.77
CA GLY A 168 -7.72 -1.54 -11.47
C GLY A 168 -8.33 -1.78 -10.10
N GLU A 169 -7.55 -2.32 -9.18
CA GLU A 169 -7.97 -2.45 -7.79
C GLU A 169 -7.65 -1.17 -6.99
N GLY A 170 -6.78 -0.30 -7.53
CA GLY A 170 -6.45 1.02 -6.99
C GLY A 170 -5.81 1.01 -5.61
N ASP A 171 -5.29 -0.14 -5.21
CA ASP A 171 -4.51 -0.34 -4.01
C ASP A 171 -3.02 -0.51 -4.32
N LYS A 172 -2.18 -0.22 -3.33
CA LYS A 172 -0.74 -0.41 -3.40
C LYS A 172 -0.26 -0.89 -2.04
N PHE A 173 0.54 -1.95 -2.06
CA PHE A 173 1.32 -2.36 -0.90
C PHE A 173 2.79 -2.05 -1.14
N SER A 174 3.48 -1.68 -0.06
CA SER A 174 4.92 -1.51 -0.07
C SER A 174 5.55 -1.89 1.27
N VAL A 175 6.77 -2.40 1.20
CA VAL A 175 7.65 -2.62 2.34
C VAL A 175 8.91 -1.79 2.15
N ALA A 176 9.28 -1.04 3.18
CA ALA A 176 10.52 -0.28 3.25
C ALA A 176 11.52 -1.02 4.13
N ILE A 177 12.74 -1.19 3.64
CA ILE A 177 13.85 -1.78 4.38
C ILE A 177 15.06 -0.84 4.33
N PRO A 178 16.06 -0.96 5.21
CA PRO A 178 17.30 -0.19 5.09
C PRO A 178 18.03 -0.48 3.77
N ASP A 179 18.44 0.57 3.05
CA ASP A 179 19.20 0.43 1.79
C ASP A 179 20.58 -0.22 2.02
N SER A 180 21.15 -0.04 3.22
CA SER A 180 22.41 -0.67 3.65
C SER A 180 22.38 -2.20 3.63
N TYR A 181 21.20 -2.83 3.57
CA TYR A 181 21.07 -4.28 3.39
C TYR A 181 21.51 -4.75 2.00
N THR A 182 21.48 -3.86 0.99
CA THR A 182 22.04 -4.14 -0.34
C THR A 182 23.56 -4.10 -0.35
N GLU A 183 24.16 -3.14 0.37
CA GLU A 183 25.61 -2.95 0.42
C GLU A 183 26.33 -4.00 1.28
N SER A 184 25.68 -4.45 2.35
CA SER A 184 26.21 -5.45 3.28
C SER A 184 26.09 -6.90 2.80
N GLY A 185 25.47 -7.15 1.65
CA GLY A 185 25.22 -8.50 1.15
C GLY A 185 24.13 -9.28 1.90
N ILE A 186 23.44 -8.66 2.86
CA ILE A 186 22.35 -9.30 3.63
C ILE A 186 21.21 -9.81 2.72
N LEU A 187 20.99 -9.14 1.58
CA LEU A 187 19.99 -9.53 0.59
C LEU A 187 20.58 -10.37 -0.56
N GLU A 188 21.75 -10.98 -0.37
CA GLU A 188 22.32 -11.86 -1.39
C GLU A 188 21.36 -13.00 -1.74
N GLY A 189 21.17 -13.23 -3.04
CA GLY A 189 20.19 -14.21 -3.54
C GLY A 189 18.72 -13.77 -3.47
N PHE A 190 18.42 -12.55 -3.01
CA PHE A 190 17.07 -12.00 -3.09
C PHE A 190 16.60 -11.89 -4.54
N ARG A 191 15.42 -12.44 -4.84
CA ARG A 191 14.77 -12.33 -6.14
C ARG A 191 13.46 -11.56 -6.02
N LEU A 192 13.41 -10.38 -6.63
CA LEU A 192 12.18 -9.61 -6.71
C LEU A 192 11.17 -10.31 -7.64
N PRO A 193 9.89 -10.45 -7.27
CA PRO A 193 8.90 -11.01 -8.17
C PRO A 193 8.68 -10.13 -9.41
N THR A 194 8.36 -10.74 -10.55
CA THR A 194 8.37 -10.09 -11.88
C THR A 194 7.39 -8.91 -12.05
N ASP A 195 6.33 -8.89 -11.25
CA ASP A 195 5.24 -7.91 -11.28
C ASP A 195 5.37 -6.83 -10.18
N TRP A 196 6.51 -6.81 -9.49
CA TRP A 196 6.83 -5.86 -8.45
C TRP A 196 7.84 -4.81 -8.93
N GLY A 197 7.69 -3.61 -8.38
CA GLY A 197 8.64 -2.53 -8.56
C GLY A 197 9.48 -2.31 -7.31
N PHE A 198 10.57 -1.59 -7.47
CA PHE A 198 11.35 -1.06 -6.37
C PHE A 198 11.89 0.33 -6.67
N TYR A 199 12.19 1.10 -5.63
CA TYR A 199 12.90 2.36 -5.73
C TYR A 199 13.62 2.66 -4.42
N ARG A 200 14.65 3.51 -4.48
CA ARG A 200 15.30 4.07 -3.30
C ARG A 200 14.60 5.36 -2.92
N GLU A 201 14.25 5.52 -1.64
CA GLU A 201 13.70 6.76 -1.12
C GLU A 201 14.88 7.65 -0.70
N GLU A 202 15.29 8.51 -1.64
CA GLU A 202 16.43 9.42 -1.46
C GLU A 202 16.27 10.27 -0.19
N GLY A 203 17.35 10.39 0.58
CA GLY A 203 17.37 11.12 1.85
C GLY A 203 16.87 10.35 3.08
N GLN A 204 16.23 9.18 2.92
CA GLN A 204 15.79 8.34 4.05
C GLN A 204 16.63 7.06 4.24
N GLY A 205 17.50 6.73 3.28
CA GLY A 205 18.31 5.50 3.33
C GLY A 205 17.45 4.23 3.31
N ARG A 206 16.32 4.28 2.61
CA ARG A 206 15.35 3.18 2.52
C ARG A 206 15.25 2.66 1.08
N LEU A 207 15.19 1.34 0.95
CA LEU A 207 14.81 0.64 -0.26
C LEU A 207 13.35 0.21 -0.13
N ILE A 208 12.52 0.61 -1.09
CA ILE A 208 11.09 0.32 -1.10
C ILE A 208 10.79 -0.73 -2.16
N PHE A 209 10.18 -1.84 -1.76
CA PHE A 209 9.57 -2.82 -2.67
C PHE A 209 8.06 -2.63 -2.67
N PHE A 210 7.44 -2.64 -3.84
CA PHE A 210 6.01 -2.38 -3.95
C PHE A 210 5.36 -3.10 -5.11
N ARG A 211 4.05 -3.31 -5.00
CA ARG A 211 3.20 -3.70 -6.12
C ARG A 211 1.87 -2.95 -6.02
N LYS A 212 1.33 -2.60 -7.18
CA LYS A 212 0.03 -1.95 -7.34
C LYS A 212 -1.02 -2.97 -7.77
N ASN A 213 -2.29 -2.66 -7.51
CA ASN A 213 -3.45 -3.44 -7.94
C ASN A 213 -3.42 -4.89 -7.46
N PHE A 214 -3.26 -5.08 -6.14
CA PHE A 214 -3.33 -6.41 -5.52
C PHE A 214 -4.76 -6.92 -5.43
N GLY A 215 -5.70 -6.02 -5.15
CA GLY A 215 -7.07 -6.41 -4.84
C GLY A 215 -7.18 -7.12 -3.50
N ARG A 216 -8.43 -7.41 -3.11
CA ARG A 216 -8.77 -8.03 -1.81
C ARG A 216 -8.00 -9.30 -1.50
N ASN A 217 -7.72 -10.11 -2.53
CA ASN A 217 -7.10 -11.43 -2.36
C ASN A 217 -5.58 -11.41 -2.53
N GLY A 218 -5.01 -10.32 -3.07
CA GLY A 218 -3.59 -10.24 -3.38
C GLY A 218 -2.67 -10.05 -2.18
N LYS A 219 -3.21 -9.63 -1.02
CA LYS A 219 -2.41 -9.33 0.19
C LYS A 219 -1.51 -10.49 0.65
N ASN A 220 -1.90 -11.74 0.40
CA ASN A 220 -1.08 -12.90 0.76
C ASN A 220 0.26 -12.94 0.02
N SER A 221 0.29 -12.52 -1.25
CA SER A 221 1.55 -12.38 -2.01
C SER A 221 2.44 -11.31 -1.37
N PHE A 222 1.85 -10.22 -0.85
CA PHE A 222 2.61 -9.20 -0.14
C PHE A 222 3.22 -9.75 1.14
N PHE A 223 2.44 -10.44 1.95
CA PHE A 223 2.96 -11.02 3.18
C PHE A 223 4.00 -12.13 2.94
N ASN A 224 3.88 -12.88 1.85
CA ASN A 224 4.90 -13.84 1.44
C ASN A 224 6.22 -13.14 1.11
N LEU A 225 6.18 -12.01 0.39
CA LEU A 225 7.39 -11.21 0.13
C LEU A 225 8.01 -10.70 1.42
N VAL A 226 7.22 -10.17 2.35
CA VAL A 226 7.75 -9.67 3.64
C VAL A 226 8.39 -10.80 4.43
N SER A 227 7.76 -11.97 4.48
CA SER A 227 8.30 -13.15 5.18
C SER A 227 9.63 -13.61 4.57
N TYR A 228 9.74 -13.60 3.24
CA TYR A 228 10.97 -13.91 2.52
C TYR A 228 12.10 -12.92 2.85
N LEU A 229 11.82 -11.62 2.76
CA LEU A 229 12.77 -10.56 3.12
C LEU A 229 13.20 -10.68 4.58
N ALA A 230 12.26 -10.95 5.50
CA ALA A 230 12.56 -11.08 6.91
C ALA A 230 13.54 -12.23 7.19
N LEU A 231 13.27 -13.41 6.62
CA LEU A 231 14.11 -14.59 6.79
C LEU A 231 15.50 -14.42 6.14
N LEU A 232 15.59 -13.75 4.99
CA LEU A 232 16.90 -13.38 4.41
C LEU A 232 17.70 -12.47 5.34
N VAL A 233 17.05 -11.44 5.90
CA VAL A 233 17.72 -10.52 6.82
C VAL A 233 18.19 -11.21 8.11
N ILE A 234 17.41 -12.15 8.63
CA ILE A 234 17.78 -12.95 9.80
C ILE A 234 19.01 -13.81 9.47
N LEU A 235 18.97 -14.56 8.37
CA LEU A 235 20.08 -15.40 7.91
C LEU A 235 21.36 -14.57 7.71
N GLY A 236 21.27 -13.44 7.00
CA GLY A 236 22.43 -12.56 6.75
C GLY A 236 23.05 -12.00 8.04
N LYS A 237 22.23 -11.64 9.03
CA LYS A 237 22.71 -11.18 10.35
C LYS A 237 23.40 -12.29 11.14
N GLU A 238 22.94 -13.52 11.04
CA GLU A 238 23.57 -14.68 11.71
C GLU A 238 24.91 -15.03 11.09
N VAL A 239 24.98 -15.06 9.75
CA VAL A 239 26.24 -15.28 9.02
C VAL A 239 27.26 -14.18 9.34
N GLY A 240 26.84 -12.91 9.33
CA GLY A 240 27.69 -11.77 9.69
C GLY A 240 28.26 -11.86 11.11
N LYS A 241 27.45 -12.28 12.08
CA LYS A 241 27.91 -12.54 13.47
C LYS A 241 28.95 -13.67 13.50
N ALA A 242 28.69 -14.79 12.82
CA ALA A 242 29.60 -15.93 12.78
C ALA A 242 30.96 -15.63 12.11
N SER A 243 30.99 -14.72 11.12
CA SER A 243 32.24 -14.25 10.54
C SER A 243 33.03 -13.32 11.46
N SER A 244 32.36 -12.54 12.30
CA SER A 244 33.01 -11.61 13.24
C SER A 244 33.63 -12.28 14.48
N THR A 245 33.16 -13.46 14.86
CA THR A 245 33.68 -14.23 16.00
C THR A 245 34.90 -15.09 15.68
N ARG A 246 35.34 -15.16 14.40
CA ARG A 246 36.50 -15.95 13.97
C ARG A 246 37.85 -15.23 14.02
N PHE A 247 37.89 -13.96 14.43
CA PHE A 247 39.13 -13.24 14.67
C PHE A 247 39.13 -12.60 16.07
N PRO A 248 39.62 -13.31 17.10
CA PRO A 248 40.11 -12.62 18.29
C PRO A 248 41.43 -11.95 17.89
N PHE A 249 41.50 -10.63 18.02
CA PHE A 249 42.78 -9.96 18.21
C PHE A 249 43.39 -10.39 19.54
#